data_AF-A0A8T0Q1H2-F1
#
_entry.id   AF-A0A8T0Q1H2-F1
#
_cell.length_a   1.000
_cell.length_b   1.000
_cell.length_c   1.000
_cell.angle_alpha   90.00
_cell.angle_beta   90.00
_cell.angle_gamma   90.00
#
_symmetry.space_group_name_H-M   'P 1'
#
loop_
_entity.id
_entity.type
_entity.pdbx_description
1 polymer ?
#
loop_
_entity_poly.entity_id
_entity_poly.type
_entity_poly.pdbx_seq_one_letter_code
_entity_poly.pdbx_strand_id
1 'polypeptide(L)'
;MQDQESPTRASARCFRATPAKRKKPQMVQTTLDMFRKTPEEVVRERHTPGFVEPELSEKKKKQHAKLTKLWAKVFQENGMPLSVINNGSFELMIDAIAQYGPGFVPPSQEELRGPLFEKQMKWMAELREKHEKAWERHGCTLMVDS
;
A
#
# COMPACT_ATOMS: atom_id res chain seq x y z
N MET A 1 -28.56 37.70 -16.23
CA MET A 1 -27.35 36.87 -16.35
C MET A 1 -27.25 36.07 -15.08
N GLN A 2 -27.18 34.75 -15.24
CA GLN A 2 -27.14 33.76 -14.18
C GLN A 2 -25.75 33.77 -13.55
N ASP A 3 -25.67 33.90 -12.24
CA ASP A 3 -24.50 33.41 -11.49
C ASP A 3 -24.99 32.31 -10.54
N GLN A 4 -24.42 31.15 -10.78
CA GLN A 4 -24.83 29.84 -10.30
C GLN A 4 -24.24 29.61 -8.91
N GLU A 5 -25.11 29.39 -7.93
CA GLU A 5 -24.76 28.96 -6.58
C GLU A 5 -23.90 27.69 -6.63
N SER A 6 -22.66 27.78 -6.17
CA SER A 6 -21.76 26.63 -6.03
C SER A 6 -22.05 25.93 -4.70
N PRO A 7 -22.45 24.64 -4.66
CA PRO A 7 -22.78 24.01 -3.40
C PRO A 7 -21.48 23.65 -2.64
N THR A 8 -21.34 24.32 -1.50
CA THR A 8 -20.55 23.99 -0.32
C THR A 8 -19.94 22.58 -0.32
N ARG A 9 -18.62 22.50 -0.48
CA ARG A 9 -17.83 21.29 -0.24
C ARG A 9 -18.01 20.90 1.23
N ALA A 10 -18.87 19.92 1.51
CA ALA A 10 -19.06 19.37 2.84
C ALA A 10 -17.70 18.87 3.37
N SER A 11 -17.09 19.65 4.25
CA SER A 11 -15.90 19.25 5.00
C SER A 11 -16.29 18.06 5.86
N ALA A 12 -15.78 16.88 5.52
CA ALA A 12 -15.91 15.70 6.38
C ALA A 12 -15.27 16.06 7.73
N ARG A 13 -16.11 16.22 8.76
CA ARG A 13 -15.68 16.43 10.13
C ARG A 13 -14.83 15.23 10.56
N CYS A 14 -13.51 15.40 10.59
CA CYS A 14 -12.67 14.55 11.42
C CYS A 14 -13.07 14.81 12.88
N PHE A 15 -13.75 13.84 13.50
CA PHE A 15 -13.91 13.83 14.95
C PHE A 15 -12.52 13.77 15.58
N ARG A 16 -12.08 14.88 16.18
CA ARG A 16 -10.85 14.92 16.97
C ARG A 16 -11.15 14.26 18.32
N ALA A 17 -10.71 13.02 18.48
CA ALA A 17 -10.53 12.44 19.80
C ALA A 17 -9.19 12.93 20.38
N THR A 18 -9.20 13.38 21.63
CA THR A 18 -7.98 13.73 22.38
C THR A 18 -7.07 12.50 22.55
N PRO A 19 -5.74 12.65 22.59
CA PRO A 19 -4.84 11.52 22.71
C PRO A 19 -4.92 10.91 24.11
N ALA A 20 -5.63 9.79 24.26
CA ALA A 20 -5.44 8.90 25.39
C ALA A 20 -4.05 8.24 25.24
N LYS A 21 -3.26 8.21 26.33
CA LYS A 21 -1.94 7.55 26.36
C LYS A 21 -2.08 6.11 25.86
N ARG A 22 -1.63 5.85 24.63
CA ARG A 22 -1.57 4.50 24.04
C ARG A 22 -0.61 3.67 24.89
N LYS A 23 -1.13 2.72 25.67
CA LYS A 23 -0.30 1.61 26.14
C LYS A 23 0.22 0.91 24.88
N LYS A 24 1.54 0.72 24.77
CA LYS A 24 2.13 -0.09 23.69
C LYS A 24 1.40 -1.43 23.70
N PRO A 25 0.75 -1.86 22.60
CA PRO A 25 0.24 -3.22 22.52
C PRO A 25 1.44 -4.13 22.73
N GLN A 26 1.41 -4.94 23.79
CA GLN A 26 2.31 -6.09 23.85
C GLN A 26 1.88 -6.99 22.70
N MET A 27 2.80 -7.28 21.78
CA MET A 27 2.56 -8.27 20.74
C MET A 27 2.47 -9.62 21.43
N VAL A 28 1.26 -10.03 21.78
CA VAL A 28 0.99 -11.37 22.31
C VAL A 28 1.03 -12.29 21.11
N GLN A 29 2.22 -12.79 20.76
CA GLN A 29 2.38 -13.81 19.74
C GLN A 29 1.59 -15.04 20.18
N THR A 30 0.49 -15.31 19.49
CA THR A 30 -0.33 -16.49 19.75
C THR A 30 0.38 -17.72 19.20
N THR A 31 0.07 -18.91 19.72
CA THR A 31 0.59 -20.18 19.17
C THR A 31 0.28 -20.33 17.68
N LEU A 32 -0.81 -19.74 17.20
CA LEU A 32 -1.20 -19.69 15.78
C LEU A 32 -0.27 -18.80 14.94
N ASP A 33 0.27 -17.72 15.51
CA ASP A 33 1.17 -16.81 14.79
C ASP A 33 2.52 -17.46 14.46
N MET A 34 2.93 -18.47 15.23
CA MET A 34 4.14 -19.26 14.96
C MET A 34 4.01 -20.14 13.70
N PHE A 35 2.80 -20.46 13.26
CA PHE A 35 2.54 -21.31 12.09
C PHE A 35 2.05 -20.53 10.86
N ARG A 36 1.84 -19.22 10.99
CA ARG A 36 1.43 -18.37 9.88
C ARG A 36 2.62 -18.04 9.00
N LYS A 37 2.46 -18.24 7.69
CA LYS A 37 3.43 -17.79 6.69
C LYS A 37 3.51 -16.27 6.69
N THR A 38 4.71 -15.75 6.47
CA THR A 38 4.94 -14.31 6.29
C THR A 38 4.26 -13.80 5.02
N PRO A 39 3.91 -12.51 4.91
CA PRO A 39 3.40 -11.92 3.66
C PRO A 39 4.34 -12.20 2.47
N GLU A 40 5.66 -12.16 2.70
CA GLU A 40 6.67 -12.47 1.69
C GLU A 40 6.60 -13.91 1.19
N GLU A 41 6.37 -14.87 2.09
CA GLU A 41 6.18 -16.27 1.72
C GLU A 41 4.90 -16.48 0.92
N VAL A 42 3.79 -15.86 1.36
CA VAL A 42 2.50 -15.96 0.66
C VAL A 42 2.60 -15.40 -0.76
N VAL A 43 3.22 -14.22 -0.93
CA VAL A 43 3.45 -13.64 -2.26
C VAL A 43 4.31 -14.56 -3.11
N ARG A 44 5.44 -15.05 -2.59
CA ARG A 44 6.31 -15.99 -3.35
C ARG A 44 5.55 -17.22 -3.82
N GLU A 45 4.67 -17.78 -2.99
CA GLU A 45 3.87 -18.95 -3.34
C GLU A 45 2.92 -18.69 -4.52
N ARG A 46 2.32 -17.49 -4.61
CA ARG A 46 1.46 -17.12 -5.74
C ARG A 46 2.18 -17.03 -7.07
N HIS A 47 3.46 -16.65 -7.04
CA HIS A 47 4.30 -16.55 -8.23
C HIS A 47 4.93 -17.90 -8.63
N THR A 48 4.67 -18.98 -7.90
CA THR A 48 5.21 -20.31 -8.29
C THR A 48 4.44 -20.89 -9.48
N PRO A 49 5.13 -21.55 -10.43
CA PRO A 49 4.48 -22.26 -11.52
C PRO A 49 3.51 -23.32 -10.97
N GLY A 50 2.25 -23.28 -11.40
CA GLY A 50 1.22 -24.21 -10.93
C GLY A 50 0.41 -23.71 -9.73
N PHE A 51 0.58 -22.46 -9.30
CA PHE A 51 -0.37 -21.83 -8.40
C PHE A 51 -1.78 -21.85 -9.00
N VAL A 52 -2.75 -22.35 -8.23
CA VAL A 52 -4.16 -22.37 -8.60
C VAL A 52 -4.89 -21.37 -7.70
N GLU A 53 -5.54 -20.39 -8.32
CA GLU A 53 -6.36 -19.45 -7.57
C GLU A 53 -7.50 -20.20 -6.86
N PRO A 54 -7.69 -19.99 -5.55
CA PRO A 54 -8.74 -20.70 -4.82
C PRO A 54 -10.13 -20.37 -5.36
N GLU A 55 -10.98 -21.39 -5.51
CA GLU A 55 -12.40 -21.17 -5.78
C GLU A 55 -13.05 -20.34 -4.66
N LEU A 56 -13.63 -19.20 -5.04
CA LEU A 56 -14.29 -18.30 -4.10
C LEU A 56 -15.77 -18.65 -3.96
N SER A 57 -16.28 -18.63 -2.72
CA SER A 57 -17.73 -18.70 -2.50
C SER A 57 -18.44 -17.46 -3.05
N GLU A 58 -19.73 -17.56 -3.36
CA GLU A 58 -20.53 -16.42 -3.86
C GLU A 58 -20.45 -15.19 -2.94
N LYS A 59 -20.38 -15.40 -1.62
CA LYS A 59 -20.18 -14.32 -0.65
C LYS A 59 -18.82 -13.64 -0.84
N LYS A 60 -17.74 -14.42 -0.98
CA LYS A 60 -16.38 -13.90 -1.21
C LYS A 60 -16.27 -13.21 -2.58
N LYS A 61 -16.89 -13.74 -3.63
CA LYS A 61 -16.96 -13.09 -4.96
C LYS A 61 -17.62 -11.71 -4.87
N LYS A 62 -18.74 -11.59 -4.15
CA LYS A 62 -19.40 -10.29 -3.92
C LYS A 62 -18.53 -9.31 -3.13
N GLN A 63 -17.78 -9.79 -2.13
CA GLN A 63 -16.83 -8.96 -1.39
C GLN A 63 -15.67 -8.51 -2.28
N HIS A 64 -15.10 -9.44 -3.07
CA HIS A 64 -14.05 -9.15 -4.04
C HIS A 64 -14.51 -8.07 -5.03
N ALA A 65 -15.68 -8.23 -5.65
CA ALA A 65 -16.23 -7.23 -6.57
C ALA A 65 -16.43 -5.84 -5.93
N LYS A 66 -16.81 -5.77 -4.65
CA LYS A 66 -16.90 -4.51 -3.91
C LYS A 66 -15.51 -3.89 -3.70
N LEU A 67 -14.51 -4.69 -3.32
CA LEU A 67 -13.13 -4.25 -3.16
C LEU A 67 -12.54 -3.76 -4.49
N THR A 68 -12.73 -4.49 -5.58
CA THR A 68 -12.27 -4.10 -6.93
C THR A 68 -12.84 -2.75 -7.35
N LYS A 69 -14.12 -2.47 -7.07
CA LYS A 69 -14.73 -1.16 -7.35
C LYS A 69 -14.09 -0.04 -6.52
N LEU A 70 -13.81 -0.28 -5.24
CA LEU A 70 -13.13 0.71 -4.39
C LEU A 70 -11.71 0.98 -4.88
N TRP A 71 -11.00 -0.05 -5.32
CA TRP A 71 -9.67 0.09 -5.92
C TRP A 71 -9.70 0.95 -7.17
N ALA A 72 -10.57 0.63 -8.12
CA ALA A 72 -10.71 1.42 -9.35
C ALA A 72 -10.99 2.90 -9.04
N LYS A 73 -11.87 3.17 -8.06
CA LYS A 73 -12.18 4.53 -7.61
C LYS A 73 -10.96 5.24 -7.02
N VAL A 74 -10.23 4.61 -6.10
CA VAL A 74 -9.05 5.20 -5.45
C VAL A 74 -7.94 5.45 -6.46
N PHE A 75 -7.73 4.55 -7.41
CA PHE A 75 -6.72 4.73 -8.46
C PHE A 75 -7.08 5.90 -9.37
N GLN A 76 -8.35 6.02 -9.76
CA GLN A 76 -8.84 7.14 -10.54
C GLN A 76 -8.71 8.48 -9.79
N GLU A 77 -9.18 8.53 -8.54
CA GLU A 77 -9.18 9.77 -7.73
C GLU A 77 -7.77 10.30 -7.44
N ASN A 78 -6.78 9.41 -7.32
CA ASN A 78 -5.40 9.77 -7.01
C ASN A 78 -4.47 9.77 -8.24
N GLY A 79 -5.01 9.52 -9.45
CA GLY A 79 -4.20 9.45 -10.67
C GLY A 79 -3.14 8.35 -10.66
N MET A 80 -3.37 7.25 -9.94
CA MET A 80 -2.42 6.15 -9.85
C MET A 80 -2.51 5.25 -11.10
N PRO A 81 -1.38 4.93 -11.74
CA PRO A 81 -1.38 4.01 -12.88
C PRO A 81 -1.71 2.59 -12.41
N LEU A 82 -2.45 1.84 -13.24
CA LEU A 82 -2.84 0.46 -12.92
C LEU A 82 -1.62 -0.49 -12.79
N SER A 83 -0.47 -0.10 -13.34
CA SER A 83 0.79 -0.84 -13.19
C SER A 83 1.26 -0.95 -11.74
N VAL A 84 0.79 -0.09 -10.82
CA VAL A 84 1.09 -0.19 -9.38
C VAL A 84 0.68 -1.55 -8.80
N ILE A 85 -0.36 -2.18 -9.35
CA ILE A 85 -0.83 -3.51 -8.90
C ILE A 85 0.25 -4.57 -9.09
N ASN A 86 1.12 -4.40 -10.08
CA ASN A 86 2.20 -5.35 -10.39
C ASN A 86 3.47 -5.11 -9.55
N ASN A 87 3.49 -4.08 -8.69
CA ASN A 87 4.63 -3.82 -7.84
C ASN A 87 4.62 -4.80 -6.65
N GLY A 88 5.70 -5.55 -6.46
CA GLY A 88 5.85 -6.49 -5.34
C GLY A 88 5.65 -5.83 -3.96
N SER A 89 6.08 -4.57 -3.77
CA SER A 89 5.83 -3.86 -2.51
C SER A 89 4.35 -3.58 -2.27
N PHE A 90 3.57 -3.38 -3.33
CA PHE A 90 2.13 -3.16 -3.24
C PHE A 90 1.41 -4.48 -2.91
N GLU A 91 1.78 -5.58 -3.56
CA GLU A 91 1.25 -6.92 -3.25
C GLU A 91 1.52 -7.31 -1.78
N LEU A 92 2.78 -7.15 -1.33
CA LEU A 92 3.19 -7.41 0.05
C LEU A 92 2.40 -6.59 1.07
N MET A 93 2.18 -5.31 0.78
CA MET A 93 1.39 -4.43 1.64
C MET A 93 -0.06 -4.94 1.79
N ILE A 94 -0.69 -5.36 0.68
CA ILE A 94 -2.07 -5.88 0.72
C ILE A 94 -2.14 -7.18 1.51
N ASP A 95 -1.15 -8.06 1.38
CA ASP A 95 -1.09 -9.30 2.17
C ASP A 95 -0.86 -9.04 3.65
N ALA A 96 0.02 -8.10 4.00
CA ALA A 96 0.22 -7.71 5.38
C ALA A 96 -1.09 -7.17 6.00
N ILE A 97 -1.84 -6.36 5.25
CA ILE A 97 -3.16 -5.85 5.68
C ILE A 97 -4.16 -7.01 5.83
N ALA A 98 -4.19 -7.94 4.87
CA ALA A 98 -5.10 -9.09 4.91
C ALA A 98 -4.80 -10.02 6.09
N GLN A 99 -3.52 -10.23 6.41
CA GLN A 99 -3.07 -11.03 7.56
C GLN A 99 -3.34 -10.34 8.90
N TYR A 100 -3.21 -9.00 8.96
CA TYR A 100 -3.60 -8.23 10.15
C TYR A 100 -5.08 -8.46 10.48
N GLY A 101 -5.94 -8.48 9.45
CA GLY A 101 -7.36 -8.78 9.57
C GLY A 101 -8.21 -7.60 10.08
N PRO A 102 -9.42 -7.87 10.61
CA PRO A 102 -10.32 -6.83 11.10
C PRO A 102 -9.68 -5.98 12.20
N GLY A 103 -9.85 -4.67 12.11
CA GLY A 103 -9.26 -3.71 13.06
C GLY A 103 -7.97 -3.05 12.56
N PHE A 104 -7.54 -3.35 11.33
CA PHE A 104 -6.49 -2.56 10.68
C PHE A 104 -6.95 -1.11 10.53
N VAL A 105 -6.13 -0.18 11.03
CA VAL A 105 -6.31 1.25 10.84
C VAL A 105 -5.17 1.73 9.94
N PRO A 106 -5.45 2.31 8.76
CA PRO A 106 -4.42 2.87 7.90
C PRO A 106 -3.54 3.88 8.67
N PRO A 107 -2.23 3.93 8.36
CA PRO A 107 -1.34 4.88 9.02
C PRO A 107 -1.76 6.31 8.73
N SER A 108 -1.60 7.19 9.72
CA SER A 108 -1.80 8.62 9.57
C SER A 108 -0.72 9.24 8.68
N GLN A 109 -1.00 10.43 8.13
CA GLN A 109 -0.03 11.17 7.32
C GLN A 109 1.25 11.50 8.11
N GLU A 110 1.14 11.72 9.41
CA GLU A 110 2.29 11.98 10.30
C GLU A 110 3.14 10.73 10.50
N GLU A 111 2.51 9.57 10.73
CA GLU A 111 3.20 8.28 10.84
C GLU A 111 3.91 7.92 9.52
N LEU A 112 3.28 8.23 8.38
CA LEU A 112 3.90 8.06 7.06
C LEU A 112 5.05 9.04 6.83
N ARG A 113 4.93 10.31 7.21
CA ARG A 113 6.00 11.32 7.03
C ARG A 113 7.13 11.21 8.05
N GLY A 114 7.03 10.29 9.00
CA GLY A 114 8.01 10.10 10.05
C GLY A 114 9.35 9.52 9.56
N PRO A 115 10.22 9.11 10.50
CA PRO A 115 11.58 8.64 10.20
C PRO A 115 11.68 7.50 9.18
N LEU A 116 10.61 6.71 9.01
CA LEU A 116 10.54 5.64 8.02
C LEU A 116 10.58 6.17 6.58
N PHE A 117 9.86 7.26 6.30
CA PHE A 117 9.86 7.88 4.98
C PHE A 117 11.17 8.58 4.69
N GLU A 118 11.76 9.25 5.68
CA GLU A 118 13.11 9.81 5.55
C GLU A 118 14.13 8.71 5.24
N LYS A 119 14.04 7.56 5.91
CA LYS A 119 14.91 6.41 5.64
C LYS A 119 14.73 5.89 4.22
N GLN A 120 13.49 5.76 3.74
CA GLN A 120 13.22 5.33 2.38
C GLN A 120 13.75 6.32 1.34
N MET A 121 13.60 7.63 1.59
CA MET A 121 14.13 8.68 0.72
C MET A 121 15.65 8.71 0.69
N LYS A 122 16.32 8.49 1.83
CA LYS A 122 17.78 8.33 1.87
C LYS A 122 18.24 7.12 1.08
N TRP A 123 17.57 5.98 1.23
CA TRP A 123 17.88 4.78 0.45
C TRP A 123 17.71 5.00 -1.06
N MET A 124 16.65 5.70 -1.48
CA MET A 124 16.45 6.12 -2.87
C MET A 124 17.58 7.04 -3.37
N ALA A 125 18.02 8.00 -2.55
CA ALA A 125 19.12 8.90 -2.89
C ALA A 125 20.46 8.15 -3.04
N GLU A 126 20.76 7.21 -2.14
CA GLU A 126 21.96 6.37 -2.23
C GLU A 126 21.95 5.49 -3.49
N LEU A 127 20.78 4.95 -3.88
CA LEU A 127 20.64 4.21 -5.13
C LEU A 127 20.92 5.12 -6.34
N ARG A 128 20.36 6.33 -6.35
CA ARG A 128 20.63 7.31 -7.40
C ARG A 128 22.12 7.61 -7.53
N GLU A 129 22.79 7.88 -6.41
CA GLU A 129 24.23 8.19 -6.39
C GLU A 129 25.05 7.02 -6.94
N LYS A 130 24.69 5.77 -6.61
CA LYS A 130 25.35 4.59 -7.18
C LYS A 130 25.17 4.50 -8.70
N HIS A 131 23.98 4.79 -9.20
CA HIS A 131 23.72 4.84 -10.63
C HIS A 131 24.49 5.96 -11.32
N GLU A 132 24.55 7.15 -10.73
CA GLU A 132 25.31 8.30 -11.26
C GLU A 132 26.81 8.00 -11.32
N LYS A 133 27.39 7.42 -10.27
CA LYS A 133 28.79 6.97 -10.27
C LYS A 133 29.06 5.89 -11.32
N ALA A 134 28.09 4.99 -11.56
CA ALA A 134 28.20 4.01 -12.63
C ALA A 134 28.15 4.68 -14.01
N TRP A 135 27.31 5.71 -14.18
CA TRP A 135 27.26 6.50 -15.41
C TRP A 135 28.55 7.25 -15.71
N GLU A 136 29.16 7.91 -14.72
CA GLU A 136 30.46 8.57 -14.89
C GLU A 136 31.54 7.61 -15.39
N ARG A 137 31.50 6.34 -14.94
CA ARG A 137 32.51 5.32 -15.28
C ARG A 137 32.26 4.63 -16.61
N HIS A 138 31.00 4.37 -16.96
CA HIS A 138 30.64 3.51 -18.08
C HIS A 138 30.00 4.26 -19.26
N GLY A 139 29.62 5.53 -19.10
CA GLY A 139 29.07 6.37 -20.17
C GLY A 139 27.73 5.85 -20.72
N CYS A 140 26.78 5.49 -19.85
CA CYS A 140 25.46 5.03 -20.32
C CYS A 140 24.52 6.22 -20.61
N THR A 141 23.79 6.14 -21.72
CA THR A 141 22.71 7.09 -22.06
C THR A 141 21.41 6.67 -21.39
N LEU A 142 20.72 7.61 -20.74
CA LEU A 142 19.36 7.39 -20.25
C LEU A 142 18.39 7.35 -21.43
N MET A 143 17.84 6.17 -21.75
CA MET A 143 16.70 6.08 -22.67
C MET A 143 15.43 6.36 -21.89
N VAL A 144 14.71 7.40 -22.30
CA VAL A 144 13.36 7.71 -21.80
C VAL A 144 12.40 7.17 -22.84
N ASP A 145 11.66 6.11 -22.50
CA ASP A 145 10.57 5.62 -23.35
C ASP A 145 9.42 6.62 -23.29
N SER A 146 8.99 7.08 -24.47
CA SER A 146 7.85 7.97 -24.68
C SER A 146 6.51 7.25 -24.59
#